data_AF-A0A412EVU5-F1
#
_entry.id   AF-A0A412EVU5-F1
#
_cell.length_a   1.000
_cell.length_b   1.000
_cell.length_c   1.000
_cell.angle_alpha   90.00
_cell.angle_beta   90.00
_cell.angle_gamma   90.00
#
_symmetry.space_group_name_H-M   'P 1'
#
loop_
_entity.id
_entity.type
_entity.pdbx_description
1 polymer ?
#
loop_
_entity_poly.entity_id
_entity_poly.type
_entity_poly.pdbx_seq_one_letter_code
_entity_poly.pdbx_strand_id
1 'polypeptide(L)'
;MNRFDFEIGKYKVYFVFYEKLKPYQKLLNERLHISFEDDGCFKQIKRKQKSFIGVMETKAYDNYSAMKRAYSALEIFLRYLEVFLNDNISVIGKNGLVIRQDTQEGIILPVKAFGYKSIKPEPRENFKTEIDTIVLGCQEKGKETYSQLNKIVDLHNAALNQQDLNDAFLNLWSALEVASVTDSSKSKIESVTDNIVSILQNDYFECIFSNILDDLKNNLGNRKVSLLLKDITEFDKEICKIAGFIFLEKYEKYREDYFANELKYYPNIRYKIYNLYEQRENREKLWHLSEKYCQRIEWHLYRLYRLRNAIVHAGESHKRIQMLGEHLHIYVDRVILELMVKLAKDKCLGTIQDVFTDTYLLLNKKKKNLKEPGNVDEQSIMLLLENFFIEE
;
A
#
# COMPACT_ATOMS: atom_id res chain seq x y z
N MET A 1 -6.12 10.10 -27.07
CA MET A 1 -5.41 8.85 -26.68
C MET A 1 -4.62 8.37 -27.88
N ASN A 2 -3.36 8.79 -28.05
CA ASN A 2 -2.44 8.35 -29.12
C ASN A 2 -0.99 8.47 -28.57
N ARG A 3 -0.61 7.68 -27.56
CA ARG A 3 0.67 7.94 -26.84
C ARG A 3 1.44 6.71 -26.37
N PHE A 4 1.29 5.57 -27.04
CA PHE A 4 2.18 4.42 -26.86
C PHE A 4 2.34 3.70 -28.20
N ASP A 5 3.25 4.20 -29.02
CA ASP A 5 3.71 3.59 -30.28
C ASP A 5 4.78 2.49 -30.04
N PHE A 6 5.28 2.36 -28.79
CA PHE A 6 6.40 1.48 -28.40
C PHE A 6 7.69 1.76 -29.18
N GLU A 7 7.83 2.95 -29.76
CA GLU A 7 9.01 3.34 -30.51
C GLU A 7 9.99 4.12 -29.64
N ILE A 8 11.28 4.01 -29.95
CA ILE A 8 12.33 4.74 -29.23
C ILE A 8 12.40 6.16 -29.80
N GLY A 9 11.93 7.13 -29.02
CA GLY A 9 12.06 8.56 -29.31
C GLY A 9 13.39 9.15 -28.83
N LYS A 10 13.76 10.31 -29.40
CA LYS A 10 14.84 11.17 -28.88
C LYS A 10 14.26 12.28 -28.02
N TYR A 11 14.86 12.51 -26.86
CA TYR A 11 14.40 13.46 -25.86
C TYR A 11 15.53 14.38 -25.41
N LYS A 12 15.20 15.65 -25.18
CA LYS A 12 16.03 16.59 -24.43
C LYS A 12 15.50 16.68 -23.00
N VAL A 13 16.36 16.40 -22.02
CA VAL A 13 16.03 16.46 -20.60
C VAL A 13 16.78 17.62 -19.97
N TYR A 14 16.04 18.57 -19.42
CA TYR A 14 16.56 19.79 -18.80
C TYR A 14 16.52 19.65 -17.28
N PHE A 15 17.67 19.85 -16.65
CA PHE A 15 17.84 19.85 -15.20
C PHE A 15 18.13 21.26 -14.69
N VAL A 16 17.58 21.59 -13.52
CA VAL A 16 17.95 22.80 -12.78
C VAL A 16 19.07 22.45 -11.81
N PHE A 17 20.24 23.02 -12.01
CA PHE A 17 21.41 22.88 -11.15
C PHE A 17 21.55 24.09 -10.23
N TYR A 18 21.92 23.88 -8.97
CA TYR A 18 22.22 24.97 -8.05
C TYR A 18 23.68 25.42 -8.14
N GLU A 19 23.96 26.65 -7.70
CA GLU A 19 25.25 27.34 -7.83
C GLU A 19 26.46 26.53 -7.33
N LYS A 20 26.28 25.66 -6.33
CA LYS A 20 27.34 24.75 -5.83
C LYS A 20 27.92 23.82 -6.91
N LEU A 21 27.18 23.50 -7.98
CA LEU A 21 27.68 22.69 -9.10
C LEU A 21 28.40 23.48 -10.19
N LYS A 22 28.42 24.82 -10.10
CA LYS A 22 29.06 25.68 -11.11
C LYS A 22 30.54 25.33 -11.37
N PRO A 23 31.38 25.01 -10.36
CA PRO A 23 32.77 24.61 -10.61
C PRO A 23 32.92 23.34 -11.45
N TYR A 24 31.89 22.49 -11.51
CA TYR A 24 31.93 21.20 -12.18
C TYR A 24 31.27 21.20 -13.57
N GLN A 25 30.83 22.36 -14.08
CA GLN A 25 30.18 22.46 -15.40
C GLN A 25 31.01 21.86 -16.52
N LYS A 26 32.31 22.18 -16.57
CA LYS A 26 33.23 21.65 -17.58
C LYS A 26 33.28 20.11 -17.54
N LEU A 27 33.36 19.54 -16.34
CA LEU A 27 33.41 18.09 -16.15
C LEU A 27 32.09 17.42 -16.51
N LEU A 28 30.95 18.02 -16.15
CA LEU A 28 29.61 17.55 -16.53
C LEU A 28 29.41 17.57 -18.05
N ASN A 29 29.92 18.60 -18.73
CA ASN A 29 29.88 18.69 -20.19
C ASN A 29 30.77 17.61 -20.85
N GLU A 30 32.02 17.47 -20.41
CA GLU A 30 32.98 16.53 -20.99
C GLU A 30 32.61 15.06 -20.75
N ARG A 31 32.03 14.73 -19.59
CA ARG A 31 31.77 13.34 -19.18
C ARG A 31 30.34 12.86 -19.38
N LEU A 32 29.37 13.76 -19.25
CA LEU A 32 27.94 13.43 -19.34
C LEU A 32 27.26 14.12 -20.53
N HIS A 33 28.01 14.87 -21.35
CA HIS A 33 27.49 15.60 -22.51
C HIS A 33 26.33 16.54 -22.16
N ILE A 34 26.37 17.15 -20.97
CA ILE A 34 25.38 18.13 -20.54
C ILE A 34 25.76 19.49 -21.15
N SER A 35 24.91 20.03 -22.01
CA SER A 35 25.08 21.40 -22.53
C SER A 35 24.47 22.41 -21.57
N PHE A 36 25.13 23.55 -21.40
CA PHE A 36 24.66 24.68 -20.57
C PHE A 36 24.28 25.90 -21.42
N GLU A 37 24.30 25.76 -22.74
CA GLU A 37 23.89 26.81 -23.68
C GLU A 37 22.37 26.84 -23.81
N ASP A 38 21.80 28.05 -23.82
CA ASP A 38 20.36 28.24 -23.93
C ASP A 38 19.90 27.99 -25.37
N ASP A 39 19.17 26.90 -25.58
CA ASP A 39 18.56 26.53 -26.87
C ASP A 39 17.15 27.12 -27.06
N GLY A 40 16.76 28.08 -26.23
CA GLY A 40 15.45 28.75 -26.24
C GLY A 40 14.40 28.08 -25.34
N CYS A 41 14.64 26.84 -24.89
CA CYS A 41 13.70 26.10 -24.05
C CYS A 41 13.87 26.37 -22.55
N PHE A 42 14.95 27.05 -22.15
CA PHE A 42 15.25 27.33 -20.74
C PHE A 42 14.18 28.18 -20.04
N LYS A 43 13.42 28.98 -20.80
CA LYS A 43 12.31 29.80 -20.27
C LYS A 43 11.11 28.96 -19.81
N GLN A 44 10.99 27.72 -20.28
CA GLN A 44 9.86 26.84 -19.98
C GLN A 44 9.98 26.15 -18.60
N ILE A 45 11.14 26.21 -17.95
CA ILE A 45 11.38 25.61 -16.64
C ILE A 45 11.65 26.71 -15.59
N LYS A 46 10.95 26.63 -14.46
CA LYS A 46 11.10 27.60 -13.37
C LYS A 46 12.47 27.45 -12.71
N ARG A 47 13.24 28.54 -12.69
CA ARG A 47 14.51 28.65 -11.99
C ARG A 47 14.30 29.14 -10.56
N LYS A 48 15.17 28.69 -9.64
CA LYS A 48 15.30 29.31 -8.31
C LYS A 48 16.43 30.36 -8.33
N GLN A 49 16.49 31.22 -7.32
CA GLN A 49 17.67 32.08 -7.12
C GLN A 49 18.94 31.21 -7.05
N LYS A 50 20.04 31.68 -7.67
CA LYS A 50 21.34 30.98 -7.71
C LYS A 50 21.26 29.58 -8.34
N SER A 51 20.66 29.49 -9.53
CA SER A 51 20.59 28.24 -10.31
C SER A 51 20.90 28.46 -11.79
N PHE A 52 21.30 27.40 -12.47
CA PHE A 52 21.53 27.34 -13.92
C PHE A 52 20.88 26.08 -14.50
N ILE A 53 20.69 26.04 -15.82
CA ILE A 53 20.06 24.91 -16.50
C ILE A 53 21.11 24.19 -17.34
N GLY A 54 21.06 22.87 -17.32
CA GLY A 54 21.78 22.05 -18.30
C GLY A 54 20.83 21.07 -18.97
N VAL A 55 21.13 20.73 -20.22
CA VAL A 55 20.35 19.83 -21.07
C VAL A 55 21.17 18.59 -21.43
N MET A 56 20.54 17.43 -21.33
CA MET A 56 21.08 16.13 -21.72
C MET A 56 20.17 15.50 -22.77
N GLU A 57 20.76 14.94 -23.82
CA GLU A 57 20.02 14.19 -24.84
C GLU A 57 19.97 12.70 -24.49
N THR A 58 18.81 12.07 -24.66
CA THR A 58 18.61 10.66 -24.36
C THR A 58 17.62 9.99 -25.29
N LYS A 59 17.67 8.66 -25.36
CA LYS A 59 16.74 7.82 -26.12
C LYS A 59 15.95 6.93 -25.17
N ALA A 60 14.62 6.97 -25.29
CA ALA A 60 13.70 6.23 -24.44
C ALA A 60 12.36 5.96 -25.15
N TYR A 61 11.50 5.15 -24.54
CA TYR A 61 10.14 4.89 -25.06
C TYR A 61 9.15 6.02 -24.71
N ASP A 62 9.37 6.71 -23.60
CA ASP A 62 8.46 7.72 -23.08
C ASP A 62 9.20 8.79 -22.27
N ASN A 63 8.50 9.88 -21.94
CA ASN A 63 9.05 11.02 -21.19
C ASN A 63 9.58 10.65 -19.80
N TYR A 64 8.91 9.74 -19.07
CA TYR A 64 9.35 9.30 -17.74
C TYR A 64 10.62 8.44 -17.84
N SER A 65 10.66 7.51 -18.78
CA SER A 65 11.84 6.69 -19.06
C SER A 65 13.03 7.55 -19.48
N ALA A 66 12.81 8.62 -20.27
CA ALA A 66 13.83 9.59 -20.64
C ALA A 66 14.37 10.33 -19.42
N MET A 67 13.50 10.90 -18.56
CA MET A 67 13.91 11.57 -17.32
C MET A 67 14.74 10.64 -16.43
N LYS A 68 14.23 9.42 -16.17
CA LYS A 68 14.90 8.43 -15.33
C LYS A 68 16.29 8.09 -15.86
N ARG A 69 16.42 7.83 -17.17
CA ARG A 69 17.71 7.48 -17.78
C ARG A 69 18.72 8.62 -17.70
N ALA A 70 18.29 9.84 -17.99
CA ALA A 70 19.15 11.02 -17.92
C ALA A 70 19.59 11.30 -16.47
N TYR A 71 18.67 11.20 -15.51
CA TYR A 71 19.00 11.39 -14.10
C TYR A 71 19.92 10.29 -13.57
N SER A 72 19.72 9.01 -13.90
CA SER A 72 20.62 7.93 -13.45
C SER A 72 22.07 8.11 -13.92
N ALA A 73 22.30 8.65 -15.12
CA ALA A 73 23.65 8.96 -15.59
C ALA A 73 24.31 10.07 -14.75
N LEU A 74 23.52 11.09 -14.41
CA LEU A 74 23.94 12.22 -13.59
C LEU A 74 24.14 11.85 -12.12
N GLU A 75 23.25 11.02 -11.58
CA GLU A 75 23.22 10.59 -10.19
C GLU A 75 24.51 9.90 -9.77
N ILE A 76 25.14 9.11 -10.65
CA ILE A 76 26.45 8.51 -10.38
C ILE A 76 27.45 9.61 -10.03
N PHE A 77 27.58 10.63 -10.89
CA PHE A 77 28.50 11.74 -10.65
C PHE A 77 28.20 12.46 -9.33
N LEU A 78 26.94 12.75 -9.05
CA LEU A 78 26.53 13.45 -7.83
C LEU A 78 26.84 12.66 -6.56
N ARG A 79 26.57 11.35 -6.55
CA ARG A 79 26.81 10.50 -5.37
C ARG A 79 28.28 10.44 -5.01
N TYR A 80 29.17 10.30 -6.00
CA TYR A 80 30.61 10.34 -5.74
C TYR A 80 31.08 11.72 -5.32
N LEU A 81 30.53 12.78 -5.91
CA LEU A 81 30.85 14.15 -5.52
C LEU A 81 30.47 14.42 -4.05
N GLU A 82 29.30 13.97 -3.61
CA GLU A 82 28.86 14.08 -2.22
C GLU A 82 29.85 13.39 -1.25
N VAL A 83 30.35 12.20 -1.61
CA VAL A 83 31.39 11.51 -0.82
C VAL A 83 32.67 12.33 -0.71
N PHE A 84 33.15 12.90 -1.81
CA PHE A 84 34.39 13.70 -1.81
C PHE A 84 34.24 15.03 -1.06
N LEU A 85 33.05 15.64 -1.10
CA LEU A 85 32.79 16.91 -0.43
C LEU A 85 32.39 16.75 1.04
N ASN A 86 32.00 15.54 1.45
CA ASN A 86 31.47 15.24 2.79
C ASN A 86 30.37 16.22 3.23
N ASP A 87 29.54 16.67 2.29
CA ASP A 87 28.46 17.62 2.49
C ASP A 87 27.19 17.04 1.86
N ASN A 88 26.06 17.15 2.55
CA ASN A 88 24.77 16.71 2.05
C ASN A 88 24.19 17.82 1.16
N ILE A 89 24.61 17.83 -0.11
CA ILE A 89 24.34 18.95 -0.98
C ILE A 89 23.11 18.67 -1.84
N SER A 90 22.01 19.37 -1.55
CA SER A 90 20.99 19.56 -2.57
C SER A 90 21.61 20.39 -3.70
N VAL A 91 21.91 19.74 -4.83
CA VAL A 91 22.58 20.33 -5.99
C VAL A 91 21.67 20.42 -7.23
N ILE A 92 20.51 19.78 -7.18
CA ILE A 92 19.55 19.69 -8.28
C ILE A 92 18.13 20.03 -7.82
N GLY A 93 17.38 20.68 -8.71
CA GLY A 93 15.96 20.97 -8.54
C GLY A 93 15.08 19.71 -8.56
N LYS A 94 13.95 19.77 -7.84
CA LYS A 94 13.03 18.62 -7.72
C LYS A 94 12.40 18.18 -9.04
N ASN A 95 12.23 19.12 -9.97
CA ASN A 95 11.58 18.89 -11.26
C ASN A 95 12.53 19.24 -12.41
N GLY A 96 12.40 18.50 -13.50
CA GLY A 96 13.05 18.75 -14.78
C GLY A 96 12.01 18.83 -15.90
N LEU A 97 12.43 19.33 -17.05
CA LEU A 97 11.60 19.42 -18.25
C LEU A 97 12.07 18.35 -19.25
N VAL A 98 11.15 17.63 -19.85
CA VAL A 98 11.44 16.66 -20.92
C VAL A 98 10.73 17.12 -22.18
N ILE A 99 11.48 17.29 -23.27
CA ILE A 99 10.94 17.65 -24.58
C ILE A 99 11.26 16.51 -25.55
N ARG A 100 10.24 15.99 -26.22
CA ARG A 100 10.41 15.02 -27.32
C ARG A 100 10.79 15.80 -28.59
N GLN A 101 11.89 15.41 -29.26
CA GLN A 101 12.48 16.23 -30.33
C GLN A 101 11.61 16.32 -31.60
N ASP A 102 10.82 15.28 -31.89
CA ASP A 102 9.94 15.17 -33.05
C ASP A 102 8.66 16.00 -32.89
N THR A 103 8.01 15.95 -31.73
CA THR A 103 6.74 16.66 -31.47
C THR A 103 6.92 18.02 -30.83
N GLN A 104 8.11 18.32 -30.30
CA GLN A 104 8.39 19.52 -29.49
C GLN A 104 7.46 19.66 -28.27
N GLU A 105 6.80 18.58 -27.85
CA GLU A 105 5.94 18.58 -26.67
C GLU A 105 6.80 18.50 -25.40
N GLY A 106 6.64 19.49 -24.53
CA GLY A 106 7.31 19.56 -23.23
C GLY A 106 6.43 19.10 -22.07
N ILE A 107 6.99 18.31 -21.16
CA ILE A 107 6.35 17.94 -19.88
C ILE A 107 7.31 18.13 -18.71
N ILE A 108 6.81 18.70 -17.61
CA ILE A 108 7.55 18.83 -16.37
C ILE A 108 7.37 17.56 -15.55
N LEU A 109 8.48 16.92 -15.19
CA LEU A 109 8.51 15.66 -14.45
C LEU A 109 9.42 15.77 -13.21
N PRO A 110 9.15 15.02 -12.15
CA PRO A 110 10.06 14.92 -11.01
C PRO A 110 11.39 14.30 -11.47
N VAL A 111 12.51 14.82 -10.97
CA VAL A 111 13.85 14.31 -11.30
C VAL A 111 14.14 13.02 -10.52
N LYS A 112 13.77 12.99 -9.24
CA LYS A 112 13.85 11.79 -8.39
C LYS A 112 12.50 11.08 -8.37
N ALA A 113 12.53 9.75 -8.26
CA ALA A 113 11.29 8.98 -8.11
C ALA A 113 10.53 9.45 -6.86
N PHE A 114 9.20 9.50 -6.96
CA PHE A 114 8.37 9.48 -5.75
C PHE A 114 8.59 8.11 -5.10
N GLY A 115 8.74 8.05 -3.77
CA GLY A 115 8.83 6.80 -3.02
C GLY A 115 7.56 5.94 -3.20
N TYR A 116 7.31 5.01 -2.29
CA TYR A 116 6.07 4.24 -2.36
C TYR A 116 4.84 5.14 -2.34
N LYS A 117 3.86 4.83 -3.19
CA LYS A 117 2.60 5.55 -3.19
C LYS A 117 1.83 5.21 -1.92
N SER A 118 1.55 6.22 -1.11
CA SER A 118 0.64 6.07 0.02
C SER A 118 -0.80 5.92 -0.51
N ILE A 119 -1.52 4.93 0.00
CA ILE A 119 -2.97 4.87 -0.17
C ILE A 119 -3.55 5.99 0.69
N LYS A 120 -4.25 6.95 0.07
CA LYS A 120 -4.91 8.01 0.83
C LYS A 120 -6.17 7.41 1.48
N PRO A 121 -6.29 7.39 2.81
CA PRO A 121 -7.54 7.00 3.44
C PRO A 121 -8.63 8.00 3.07
N GLU A 122 -9.86 7.51 2.87
CA GLU A 122 -11.01 8.40 2.73
C GLU A 122 -11.23 9.19 4.03
N PRO A 123 -11.68 10.47 3.94
CA PRO A 123 -11.95 11.28 5.12
C PRO A 123 -13.09 10.65 5.95
N ARG A 124 -12.76 10.17 7.15
CA ARG A 124 -13.74 9.63 8.11
C ARG A 124 -14.27 10.75 9.00
N GLU A 125 -15.59 10.80 9.23
CA GLU A 125 -16.24 11.85 10.04
C GLU A 125 -15.70 11.94 11.47
N ASN A 126 -15.25 10.82 12.06
CA ASN A 126 -14.75 10.73 13.44
C ASN A 126 -13.24 10.52 13.57
N PHE A 127 -12.47 10.76 12.51
CA PHE A 127 -11.04 10.41 12.46
C PHE A 127 -10.21 10.98 13.61
N LYS A 128 -10.51 12.22 14.05
CA LYS A 128 -9.76 12.88 15.13
C LYS A 128 -9.95 12.17 16.47
N THR A 129 -11.18 11.87 16.84
CA THR A 129 -11.52 11.19 18.10
C THR A 129 -11.01 9.76 18.11
N GLU A 130 -11.08 9.08 16.95
CA GLU A 130 -10.55 7.73 16.77
C GLU A 130 -9.03 7.69 16.99
N ILE A 131 -8.28 8.63 16.39
CA ILE A 131 -6.84 8.76 16.63
C ILE A 131 -6.55 9.03 18.09
N ASP A 132 -7.25 9.98 18.72
CA ASP A 132 -6.99 10.37 20.10
C ASP A 132 -7.17 9.17 21.05
N THR A 133 -8.24 8.40 20.86
CA THR A 133 -8.50 7.18 21.63
C THR A 133 -7.42 6.13 21.40
N ILE A 134 -7.00 5.92 20.14
CA ILE A 134 -5.94 4.96 19.82
C ILE A 134 -4.61 5.35 20.48
N VAL A 135 -4.24 6.63 20.39
CA VAL A 135 -2.98 7.15 20.93
C VAL A 135 -2.97 7.03 22.46
N LEU A 136 -4.03 7.47 23.14
CA LEU A 136 -4.14 7.38 24.59
C LEU A 136 -4.09 5.93 25.07
N GLY A 137 -4.89 5.04 24.47
CA GLY A 137 -4.91 3.63 24.85
C GLY A 137 -3.58 2.91 24.61
N CYS A 138 -2.83 3.27 23.56
CA CYS A 138 -1.48 2.74 23.35
C CYS A 138 -0.45 3.29 24.34
N GLN A 139 -0.57 4.56 24.76
CA GLN A 139 0.31 5.20 25.74
C GLN A 139 0.18 4.64 27.15
N GLU A 140 -1.00 4.12 27.49
CA GLU A 140 -1.26 3.47 28.78
C GLU A 140 -0.59 2.09 28.91
N LYS A 141 -0.06 1.52 27.82
CA LYS A 141 0.60 0.22 27.83
C LYS A 141 1.98 0.27 28.45
N GLY A 142 2.47 -0.91 28.85
CA GLY A 142 3.80 -1.07 29.43
C GLY A 142 4.90 -0.47 28.55
N LYS A 143 5.94 0.07 29.19
CA LYS A 143 7.05 0.79 28.53
C LYS A 143 7.67 0.01 27.38
N GLU A 144 7.81 -1.30 27.52
CA GLU A 144 8.36 -2.18 26.48
C GLU A 144 7.45 -2.27 25.26
N THR A 145 6.15 -2.57 25.46
CA THR A 145 5.14 -2.59 24.40
C THR A 145 5.07 -1.26 23.66
N TYR A 146 5.02 -0.14 24.39
CA TYR A 146 4.97 1.19 23.80
C TYR A 146 6.23 1.52 23.00
N SER A 147 7.42 1.16 23.52
CA SER A 147 8.70 1.33 22.82
C SER A 147 8.76 0.51 21.53
N GLN A 148 8.29 -0.74 21.56
CA GLN A 148 8.24 -1.61 20.39
C GLN A 148 7.25 -1.07 19.34
N LEU A 149 6.06 -0.64 19.75
CA LEU A 149 5.06 -0.04 18.86
C LEU A 149 5.61 1.22 18.18
N ASN A 150 6.23 2.14 18.94
CA ASN A 150 6.86 3.32 18.37
C ASN A 150 7.95 2.96 17.36
N LYS A 151 8.75 1.91 17.64
CA LYS A 151 9.78 1.47 16.71
C LYS A 151 9.19 0.99 15.38
N ILE A 152 8.06 0.28 15.40
CA ILE A 152 7.33 -0.16 14.21
C ILE A 152 6.82 1.06 13.42
N VAL A 153 6.22 2.03 14.10
CA VAL A 153 5.72 3.28 13.50
C VAL A 153 6.85 4.12 12.90
N ASP A 154 7.98 4.23 13.59
CA ASP A 154 9.17 4.96 13.11
C ASP A 154 9.72 4.33 11.83
N LEU A 155 9.81 2.99 11.78
CA LEU A 155 10.25 2.26 10.59
C LEU A 155 9.28 2.48 9.42
N HIS A 156 7.97 2.38 9.67
CA HIS A 156 6.95 2.67 8.67
C HIS A 156 7.04 4.11 8.14
N ASN A 157 7.12 5.10 9.03
CA ASN A 157 7.21 6.51 8.64
C ASN A 157 8.54 6.82 7.94
N ALA A 158 9.64 6.18 8.33
CA ALA A 158 10.90 6.26 7.62
C ALA A 158 10.75 5.75 6.18
N ALA A 159 10.08 4.62 5.97
CA ALA A 159 9.84 4.09 4.63
C ALA A 159 9.04 5.04 3.73
N LEU A 160 8.00 5.70 4.26
CA LEU A 160 7.21 6.68 3.50
C LEU A 160 8.00 7.94 3.11
N ASN A 161 8.97 8.32 3.93
CA ASN A 161 9.83 9.47 3.67
C ASN A 161 11.05 9.13 2.80
N GLN A 162 11.31 7.84 2.55
CA GLN A 162 12.44 7.39 1.73
C GLN A 162 12.16 7.51 0.23
N GLN A 163 13.15 8.04 -0.49
CA GLN A 163 13.12 8.11 -1.96
C GLN A 163 13.70 6.84 -2.59
N ASP A 164 14.69 6.22 -1.94
CA ASP A 164 15.21 4.93 -2.37
C ASP A 164 14.22 3.83 -2.00
N LEU A 165 13.76 3.11 -3.03
CA LEU A 165 12.74 2.08 -2.85
C LEU A 165 13.29 0.85 -2.12
N ASN A 166 14.59 0.56 -2.21
CA ASN A 166 15.18 -0.56 -1.48
C ASN A 166 15.24 -0.24 0.01
N ASP A 167 15.71 0.95 0.38
CA ASP A 167 15.74 1.40 1.78
C ASP A 167 14.34 1.47 2.38
N ALA A 168 13.38 2.01 1.62
CA ALA A 168 11.97 2.00 2.01
C ALA A 168 11.45 0.56 2.22
N PHE A 169 11.81 -0.37 1.33
CA PHE A 169 11.43 -1.79 1.43
C PHE A 169 12.01 -2.44 2.69
N LEU A 170 13.29 -2.20 2.97
CA LEU A 170 13.97 -2.73 4.14
C LEU A 170 13.34 -2.21 5.43
N ASN A 171 13.00 -0.92 5.49
CA ASN A 171 12.31 -0.34 6.64
C ASN A 171 10.94 -0.99 6.87
N LEU A 172 10.14 -1.18 5.83
CA LEU A 172 8.85 -1.88 5.92
C LEU A 172 9.03 -3.34 6.39
N TRP A 173 10.00 -4.06 5.84
CA TRP A 173 10.28 -5.44 6.25
C TRP A 173 10.73 -5.50 7.72
N SER A 174 11.62 -4.59 8.13
CA SER A 174 12.06 -4.51 9.52
C SER A 174 10.93 -4.15 10.47
N ALA A 175 9.93 -3.37 10.05
CA ALA A 175 8.74 -3.12 10.87
C ALA A 175 8.00 -4.43 11.19
N LEU A 176 7.87 -5.34 10.20
CA LEU A 176 7.30 -6.67 10.41
C LEU A 176 8.19 -7.55 11.30
N GLU A 177 9.51 -7.53 11.11
CA GLU A 177 10.43 -8.29 11.95
C GLU A 177 10.36 -7.84 13.42
N VAL A 178 10.24 -6.53 13.67
CA VAL A 178 10.08 -5.96 15.02
C VAL A 178 8.72 -6.31 15.60
N ALA A 179 7.65 -6.31 14.80
CA ALA A 179 6.33 -6.71 15.25
C ALA A 179 6.32 -8.19 15.68
N SER A 180 6.96 -9.07 14.91
CA SER A 180 6.93 -10.52 15.11
C SER A 180 8.10 -11.09 15.92
N VAL A 181 8.74 -10.29 16.78
CA VAL A 181 9.77 -10.80 17.69
C VAL A 181 9.12 -11.74 18.69
N THR A 182 9.57 -13.00 18.72
CA THR A 182 9.12 -14.01 19.70
C THR A 182 10.33 -14.72 20.27
N ASP A 183 10.26 -15.16 21.52
CA ASP A 183 11.26 -16.02 22.17
C ASP A 183 11.20 -17.49 21.68
N SER A 184 10.57 -17.74 20.53
CA SER A 184 10.34 -19.09 20.01
C SER A 184 11.53 -19.64 19.21
N SER A 185 11.58 -20.96 19.06
CA SER A 185 12.56 -21.67 18.22
C SER A 185 12.33 -21.49 16.70
N LYS A 186 11.25 -20.80 16.30
CA LYS A 186 10.92 -20.57 14.89
C LYS A 186 11.93 -19.62 14.25
N SER A 187 12.15 -19.80 12.95
CA SER A 187 12.93 -18.82 12.20
C SER A 187 12.20 -17.47 12.15
N LYS A 188 12.95 -16.37 12.00
CA LYS A 188 12.36 -15.02 11.91
C LYS A 188 11.29 -14.92 10.81
N ILE A 189 11.51 -15.56 9.67
CA ILE A 189 10.55 -15.54 8.56
C ILE A 189 9.27 -16.32 8.88
N GLU A 190 9.36 -17.44 9.58
CA GLU A 190 8.17 -18.21 9.98
C GLU A 190 7.32 -17.42 10.98
N SER A 191 7.95 -16.80 11.99
CA SER A 191 7.23 -15.94 12.94
C SER A 191 6.54 -14.77 12.24
N VAL A 192 7.24 -14.09 11.35
CA VAL A 192 6.69 -13.00 10.53
C VAL A 192 5.51 -13.50 9.68
N THR A 193 5.67 -14.65 9.03
CA THR A 193 4.64 -15.19 8.13
C THR A 193 3.38 -15.58 8.90
N ASP A 194 3.51 -16.35 9.97
CA ASP A 194 2.37 -16.85 10.76
C ASP A 194 1.52 -15.68 11.34
N ASN A 195 2.19 -14.68 11.91
CA ASN A 195 1.53 -13.53 12.54
C ASN A 195 0.81 -12.66 11.51
N ILE A 196 1.47 -12.34 10.40
CA ILE A 196 0.88 -11.48 9.35
C ILE A 196 -0.26 -12.20 8.66
N VAL A 197 -0.09 -13.47 8.32
CA VAL A 197 -1.14 -14.27 7.65
C VAL A 197 -2.37 -14.34 8.54
N SER A 198 -2.20 -14.51 9.86
CA SER A 198 -3.32 -14.52 10.81
C SER A 198 -4.10 -13.20 10.78
N ILE A 199 -3.41 -12.06 10.90
CA ILE A 199 -4.08 -10.75 10.83
C ILE A 199 -4.80 -10.56 9.49
N LEU A 200 -4.11 -10.82 8.39
CA LEU A 200 -4.69 -10.65 7.06
C LEU A 200 -5.86 -11.61 6.78
N GLN A 201 -5.84 -12.82 7.35
CA GLN A 201 -6.93 -13.77 7.24
C GLN A 201 -8.15 -13.28 8.01
N ASN A 202 -7.95 -12.69 9.19
CA ASN A 202 -9.02 -12.12 9.99
C ASN A 202 -9.74 -10.99 9.23
N ASP A 203 -8.96 -10.14 8.55
CA ASP A 203 -9.45 -9.01 7.76
C ASP A 203 -10.09 -9.40 6.42
N TYR A 204 -9.92 -10.64 5.97
CA TYR A 204 -10.24 -11.05 4.59
C TYR A 204 -11.68 -10.75 4.19
N PHE A 205 -12.65 -11.14 5.03
CA PHE A 205 -14.06 -10.95 4.74
C PHE A 205 -14.50 -9.49 4.93
N GLU A 206 -13.98 -8.81 5.95
CA GLU A 206 -14.21 -7.37 6.12
C GLU A 206 -13.75 -6.60 4.87
N CYS A 207 -12.55 -6.91 4.35
CA CYS A 207 -12.04 -6.32 3.12
C CYS A 207 -12.94 -6.62 1.92
N ILE A 208 -13.42 -7.86 1.76
CA ILE A 208 -14.31 -8.22 0.65
C ILE A 208 -15.61 -7.43 0.69
N PHE A 209 -16.30 -7.41 1.83
CA PHE A 209 -17.60 -6.75 1.93
C PHE A 209 -17.46 -5.23 1.88
N SER A 210 -16.40 -4.66 2.46
CA SER A 210 -16.09 -3.24 2.34
C SER A 210 -15.84 -2.84 0.89
N ASN A 211 -15.04 -3.62 0.15
CA ASN A 211 -14.82 -3.37 -1.28
C ASN A 211 -16.11 -3.44 -2.10
N ILE A 212 -17.03 -4.36 -1.78
CA ILE A 212 -18.34 -4.43 -2.44
C ILE A 212 -19.19 -3.20 -2.09
N LEU A 213 -19.20 -2.79 -0.82
CA LEU A 213 -19.92 -1.60 -0.36
C LEU A 213 -19.40 -0.33 -1.05
N ASP A 214 -18.09 -0.17 -1.14
CA ASP A 214 -17.43 0.96 -1.79
C ASP A 214 -17.70 0.95 -3.29
N ASP A 215 -17.63 -0.20 -3.95
CA ASP A 215 -18.01 -0.34 -5.35
C ASP A 215 -19.47 0.08 -5.58
N LEU A 216 -20.40 -0.34 -4.71
CA LEU A 216 -21.80 0.07 -4.80
C LEU A 216 -21.96 1.58 -4.61
N LYS A 217 -21.31 2.17 -3.59
CA LYS A 217 -21.39 3.61 -3.31
C LYS A 217 -20.81 4.45 -4.44
N ASN A 218 -19.64 4.07 -4.94
CA ASN A 218 -18.94 4.79 -6.00
C ASN A 218 -19.67 4.73 -7.35
N ASN A 219 -20.40 3.64 -7.63
CA ASN A 219 -21.05 3.44 -8.93
C ASN A 219 -22.55 3.81 -8.95
N LEU A 220 -23.26 3.65 -7.83
CA LEU A 220 -24.71 3.91 -7.72
C LEU A 220 -25.03 5.18 -6.93
N GLY A 221 -24.08 5.68 -6.13
CA GLY A 221 -24.25 6.80 -5.23
C GLY A 221 -24.82 6.42 -3.87
N ASN A 222 -24.38 7.14 -2.82
CA ASN A 222 -24.73 6.86 -1.42
C ASN A 222 -26.23 6.72 -1.17
N ARG A 223 -27.07 7.55 -1.79
CA ARG A 223 -28.54 7.51 -1.58
C ARG A 223 -29.15 6.15 -1.94
N LYS A 224 -28.76 5.57 -3.08
CA LYS A 224 -29.30 4.28 -3.53
C LYS A 224 -28.84 3.15 -2.61
N VAL A 225 -27.57 3.18 -2.22
CA VAL A 225 -27.01 2.20 -1.28
C VAL A 225 -27.68 2.31 0.09
N SER A 226 -27.90 3.52 0.61
CA SER A 226 -28.62 3.70 1.88
C SER A 226 -30.05 3.15 1.85
N LEU A 227 -30.74 3.20 0.70
CA LEU A 227 -32.06 2.58 0.53
C LEU A 227 -31.96 1.05 0.58
N LEU A 228 -31.01 0.45 -0.15
CA LEU A 228 -30.71 -0.98 -0.08
C LEU A 228 -30.49 -1.44 1.37
N LEU A 229 -29.64 -0.72 2.10
CA LEU A 229 -29.26 -1.05 3.47
C LEU A 229 -30.38 -0.78 4.48
N LYS A 230 -31.38 0.05 4.17
CA LYS A 230 -32.48 0.34 5.08
C LYS A 230 -33.40 -0.86 5.26
N ASP A 231 -33.58 -1.66 4.22
CA ASP A 231 -34.45 -2.84 4.23
C ASP A 231 -33.81 -4.05 4.95
N ILE A 232 -32.54 -3.92 5.35
CA ILE A 232 -31.78 -4.94 6.06
C ILE A 232 -31.63 -4.50 7.51
N THR A 233 -32.42 -5.10 8.40
CA THR A 233 -32.62 -4.63 9.78
C THR A 233 -31.90 -5.45 10.84
N GLU A 234 -31.33 -6.60 10.48
CA GLU A 234 -30.70 -7.52 11.44
C GLU A 234 -29.31 -7.10 11.88
N PHE A 235 -28.75 -6.09 11.24
CA PHE A 235 -27.39 -5.63 11.49
C PHE A 235 -27.34 -4.11 11.60
N ASP A 236 -26.52 -3.60 12.51
CA ASP A 236 -26.30 -2.15 12.63
C ASP A 236 -25.28 -1.65 11.60
N LYS A 237 -24.17 -2.37 11.43
CA LYS A 237 -23.06 -1.98 10.55
C LYS A 237 -23.41 -2.23 9.08
N GLU A 238 -23.14 -1.24 8.21
CA GLU A 238 -23.37 -1.35 6.76
C GLU A 238 -22.66 -2.57 6.13
N ILE A 239 -21.45 -2.89 6.59
CA ILE A 239 -20.67 -4.04 6.11
C ILE A 239 -21.40 -5.36 6.41
N CYS A 240 -21.94 -5.50 7.63
CA CYS A 240 -22.73 -6.67 8.02
C CYS A 240 -24.03 -6.76 7.22
N LYS A 241 -24.68 -5.63 6.95
CA LYS A 241 -25.87 -5.58 6.08
C LYS A 241 -25.56 -6.05 4.65
N ILE A 242 -24.41 -5.68 4.09
CA ILE A 242 -23.97 -6.22 2.78
C ILE A 242 -23.76 -7.73 2.85
N ALA A 243 -23.10 -8.25 3.88
CA ALA A 243 -22.97 -9.70 4.05
C ALA A 243 -24.33 -10.39 4.18
N GLY A 244 -25.27 -9.80 4.93
CA GLY A 244 -26.66 -10.24 5.03
C GLY A 244 -27.38 -10.27 3.69
N PHE A 245 -27.29 -9.18 2.94
CA PHE A 245 -27.80 -9.09 1.57
C PHE A 245 -27.22 -10.17 0.67
N ILE A 246 -25.95 -10.54 0.83
CA ILE A 246 -25.30 -11.55 0.00
C ILE A 246 -25.73 -12.96 0.38
N PHE A 247 -25.73 -13.32 1.67
CA PHE A 247 -25.84 -14.72 2.08
C PHE A 247 -27.24 -15.16 2.51
N LEU A 248 -28.03 -14.29 3.14
CA LEU A 248 -29.28 -14.72 3.77
C LEU A 248 -30.36 -15.02 2.73
N GLU A 249 -31.01 -16.17 2.86
CA GLU A 249 -32.01 -16.67 1.91
C GLU A 249 -33.22 -15.73 1.78
N LYS A 250 -33.64 -15.10 2.89
CA LYS A 250 -34.76 -14.13 2.89
C LYS A 250 -34.58 -12.96 1.91
N TYR A 251 -33.36 -12.65 1.51
CA TYR A 251 -33.05 -11.58 0.56
C TYR A 251 -32.87 -12.08 -0.89
N GLU A 252 -33.18 -13.35 -1.20
CA GLU A 252 -32.97 -13.92 -2.54
C GLU A 252 -33.72 -13.17 -3.64
N LYS A 253 -35.04 -13.02 -3.48
CA LYS A 253 -35.85 -12.26 -4.42
C LYS A 253 -35.42 -10.80 -4.51
N TYR A 254 -35.03 -10.21 -3.36
CA TYR A 254 -34.53 -8.84 -3.34
C TYR A 254 -33.21 -8.69 -4.12
N ARG A 255 -32.29 -9.65 -3.98
CA ARG A 255 -31.04 -9.70 -4.75
C ARG A 255 -31.32 -9.82 -6.24
N GLU A 256 -32.23 -10.70 -6.65
CA GLU A 256 -32.60 -10.90 -8.06
C GLU A 256 -33.15 -9.61 -8.69
N ASP A 257 -34.09 -8.95 -8.00
CA ASP A 257 -34.65 -7.67 -8.43
C ASP A 257 -33.58 -6.59 -8.50
N TYR A 258 -32.69 -6.53 -7.51
CA TYR A 258 -31.57 -5.57 -7.50
C TYR A 258 -30.58 -5.83 -8.65
N PHE A 259 -30.34 -7.10 -8.99
CA PHE A 259 -29.49 -7.51 -10.10
C PHE A 259 -30.08 -7.11 -11.46
N ALA A 260 -31.40 -7.27 -11.62
CA ALA A 260 -32.11 -6.96 -12.85
C ALA A 260 -32.25 -5.46 -13.10
N ASN A 261 -32.44 -4.68 -12.03
CA ASN A 261 -32.78 -3.26 -12.12
C ASN A 261 -31.59 -2.33 -11.86
N GLU A 262 -30.94 -2.46 -10.70
CA GLU A 262 -29.90 -1.52 -10.26
C GLU A 262 -28.51 -1.93 -10.75
N LEU A 263 -28.20 -3.24 -10.78
CA LEU A 263 -26.89 -3.74 -11.19
C LEU A 263 -26.80 -4.20 -12.65
N LYS A 264 -27.85 -3.94 -13.46
CA LYS A 264 -27.94 -4.40 -14.87
C LYS A 264 -26.67 -4.12 -15.68
N TYR A 265 -26.12 -2.92 -15.54
CA TYR A 265 -24.94 -2.44 -16.28
C TYR A 265 -23.63 -2.52 -15.49
N TYR A 266 -23.62 -3.25 -14.35
CA TYR A 266 -22.46 -3.38 -13.46
C TYR A 266 -22.05 -4.86 -13.30
N PRO A 267 -21.59 -5.51 -14.39
CA PRO A 267 -21.30 -6.95 -14.39
C PRO A 267 -20.23 -7.36 -13.37
N ASN A 268 -19.24 -6.50 -13.11
CA ASN A 268 -18.19 -6.76 -12.14
C ASN A 268 -18.73 -6.85 -10.70
N ILE A 269 -19.63 -5.94 -10.32
CA ILE A 269 -20.24 -5.95 -8.99
C ILE A 269 -21.14 -7.18 -8.84
N ARG A 270 -21.94 -7.49 -9.87
CA ARG A 270 -22.78 -8.70 -9.92
C ARG A 270 -21.96 -9.96 -9.73
N TYR A 271 -20.84 -10.08 -10.46
CA TYR A 271 -19.95 -11.24 -10.38
C TYR A 271 -19.36 -11.41 -8.97
N LYS A 272 -18.88 -10.32 -8.35
CA LYS A 272 -18.36 -10.35 -6.97
C LYS A 272 -19.40 -10.84 -5.96
N ILE A 273 -20.63 -10.30 -6.03
CA ILE A 273 -21.73 -10.68 -5.15
C ILE A 273 -22.15 -12.14 -5.40
N TYR A 274 -22.33 -12.52 -6.67
CA TYR A 274 -22.79 -13.85 -7.04
C TYR A 274 -21.81 -14.96 -6.61
N ASN A 275 -20.51 -14.76 -6.85
CA ASN A 275 -19.49 -15.73 -6.43
C ASN A 275 -19.52 -16.04 -4.93
N LEU A 276 -19.84 -15.05 -4.09
CA LEU A 276 -19.99 -15.23 -2.65
C LEU A 276 -21.32 -15.91 -2.33
N TYR A 277 -22.41 -15.46 -2.93
CA TYR A 277 -23.75 -16.06 -2.79
C TYR A 277 -23.77 -17.57 -3.13
N GLU A 278 -22.99 -18.01 -4.13
CA GLU A 278 -22.85 -19.44 -4.46
C GLU A 278 -22.22 -20.27 -3.33
N GLN A 279 -21.56 -19.65 -2.35
CA GLN A 279 -20.99 -20.33 -1.19
C GLN A 279 -21.93 -20.36 0.02
N ARG A 280 -23.12 -19.72 -0.04
CA ARG A 280 -24.01 -19.54 1.12
C ARG A 280 -24.49 -20.83 1.77
N GLU A 281 -24.58 -21.91 0.99
CA GLU A 281 -25.11 -23.21 1.44
C GLU A 281 -24.07 -24.03 2.21
N ASN A 282 -22.80 -23.61 2.21
CA ASN A 282 -21.72 -24.35 2.85
C ASN A 282 -20.70 -23.40 3.46
N ARG A 283 -20.76 -23.27 4.79
CA ARG A 283 -19.81 -22.46 5.58
C ARG A 283 -18.35 -22.89 5.41
N GLU A 284 -18.08 -24.19 5.21
CA GLU A 284 -16.72 -24.70 5.02
C GLU A 284 -16.11 -24.18 3.71
N LYS A 285 -16.93 -24.03 2.65
CA LYS A 285 -16.48 -23.39 1.40
C LYS A 285 -16.05 -21.94 1.64
N LEU A 286 -16.72 -21.20 2.52
CA LEU A 286 -16.27 -19.85 2.89
C LEU A 286 -14.90 -19.90 3.59
N TRP A 287 -14.72 -20.81 4.56
CA TRP A 287 -13.42 -20.95 5.20
C TRP A 287 -12.31 -21.30 4.18
N HIS A 288 -12.58 -22.18 3.23
CA HIS A 288 -11.61 -22.50 2.17
C HIS A 288 -11.26 -21.30 1.27
N LEU A 289 -12.14 -20.31 1.12
CA LEU A 289 -11.78 -19.06 0.44
C LEU A 289 -10.68 -18.30 1.19
N SER A 290 -10.80 -18.23 2.53
CA SER A 290 -9.79 -17.57 3.37
C SER A 290 -8.49 -18.37 3.40
N GLU A 291 -8.51 -19.70 3.43
CA GLU A 291 -7.31 -20.54 3.36
C GLU A 291 -6.56 -20.38 2.02
N LYS A 292 -7.29 -20.36 0.89
CA LYS A 292 -6.69 -20.08 -0.42
C LYS A 292 -6.06 -18.69 -0.47
N TYR A 293 -6.65 -17.71 0.22
CA TYR A 293 -6.06 -16.39 0.37
C TYR A 293 -4.77 -16.44 1.18
N CYS A 294 -4.76 -17.11 2.33
CA CYS A 294 -3.58 -17.29 3.19
C CYS A 294 -2.41 -17.90 2.42
N GLN A 295 -2.64 -18.98 1.69
CA GLN A 295 -1.59 -19.63 0.90
C GLN A 295 -0.94 -18.67 -0.12
N ARG A 296 -1.75 -17.82 -0.78
CA ARG A 296 -1.21 -16.82 -1.72
C ARG A 296 -0.37 -15.77 -0.99
N ILE A 297 -0.80 -15.34 0.19
CA ILE A 297 -0.07 -14.38 1.02
C ILE A 297 1.25 -14.99 1.51
N GLU A 298 1.25 -16.22 2.01
CA GLU A 298 2.46 -16.94 2.43
C GLU A 298 3.50 -17.00 1.31
N TRP A 299 3.12 -17.47 0.12
CA TRP A 299 4.02 -17.50 -1.04
C TRP A 299 4.56 -16.11 -1.40
N HIS A 300 3.72 -15.08 -1.24
CA HIS A 300 4.12 -13.71 -1.50
C HIS A 300 5.09 -13.19 -0.43
N LEU A 301 4.88 -13.47 0.86
CA LEU A 301 5.79 -13.13 1.95
C LEU A 301 7.15 -13.80 1.77
N TYR A 302 7.20 -15.09 1.40
CA TYR A 302 8.47 -15.75 1.06
C TYR A 302 9.17 -15.11 -0.14
N ARG A 303 8.42 -14.62 -1.14
CA ARG A 303 9.00 -13.85 -2.26
C ARG A 303 9.57 -12.52 -1.79
N LEU A 304 8.86 -11.80 -0.93
CA LEU A 304 9.31 -10.53 -0.34
C LEU A 304 10.55 -10.74 0.54
N TYR A 305 10.61 -11.84 1.30
CA TYR A 305 11.78 -12.22 2.09
C TYR A 305 13.03 -12.49 1.23
N ARG A 306 12.88 -13.24 0.13
CA ARG A 306 13.98 -13.45 -0.81
C ARG A 306 14.47 -12.14 -1.41
N LEU A 307 13.56 -11.22 -1.72
CA LEU A 307 13.91 -9.89 -2.19
C LEU A 307 14.66 -9.09 -1.13
N ARG A 308 14.19 -9.08 0.12
CA ARG A 308 14.90 -8.48 1.25
C ARG A 308 16.33 -9.01 1.34
N ASN A 309 16.52 -10.32 1.27
CA ASN A 309 17.85 -10.93 1.34
C ASN A 309 18.72 -10.56 0.13
N ALA A 310 18.16 -10.47 -1.07
CA ALA A 310 18.91 -10.01 -2.25
C ALA A 310 19.38 -8.55 -2.10
N ILE A 311 18.53 -7.67 -1.57
CA ILE A 311 18.89 -6.27 -1.31
C ILE A 311 20.01 -6.20 -0.26
N VAL A 312 19.84 -6.89 0.89
CA VAL A 312 20.81 -6.81 2.01
C VAL A 312 22.15 -7.46 1.67
N HIS A 313 22.14 -8.64 1.04
CA HIS A 313 23.35 -9.45 0.89
C HIS A 313 24.04 -9.29 -0.48
N ALA A 314 23.26 -9.03 -1.54
CA ALA A 314 23.80 -8.88 -2.89
C ALA A 314 23.75 -7.42 -3.39
N GLY A 315 23.12 -6.50 -2.65
CA GLY A 315 22.86 -5.13 -3.13
C GLY A 315 21.96 -5.10 -4.37
N GLU A 316 21.25 -6.21 -4.65
CA GLU A 316 20.47 -6.37 -5.86
C GLU A 316 19.04 -5.85 -5.67
N SER A 317 18.64 -4.95 -6.56
CA SER A 317 17.26 -4.46 -6.61
C SER A 317 16.45 -5.20 -7.67
N HIS A 318 15.17 -5.42 -7.40
CA HIS A 318 14.26 -6.04 -8.34
C HIS A 318 13.64 -5.00 -9.28
N LYS A 319 13.50 -5.32 -10.58
CA LYS A 319 12.91 -4.41 -11.59
C LYS A 319 11.52 -3.87 -11.22
N ARG A 320 10.78 -4.62 -10.39
CA ARG A 320 9.44 -4.28 -9.89
C ARG A 320 9.40 -3.98 -8.39
N ILE A 321 10.51 -3.52 -7.81
CA ILE A 321 10.62 -3.20 -6.38
C ILE A 321 9.48 -2.29 -5.92
N GLN A 322 9.09 -1.31 -6.75
CA GLN A 322 7.98 -0.40 -6.44
C GLN A 322 6.67 -1.15 -6.12
N MET A 323 6.23 -2.03 -7.02
CA MET A 323 5.00 -2.79 -6.85
C MET A 323 5.08 -3.77 -5.67
N LEU A 324 6.23 -4.45 -5.52
CA LEU A 324 6.42 -5.39 -4.41
C LEU A 324 6.43 -4.67 -3.05
N GLY A 325 7.03 -3.49 -2.98
CA GLY A 325 7.04 -2.68 -1.78
C GLY A 325 5.69 -1.99 -1.49
N GLU A 326 4.90 -1.63 -2.51
CA GLU A 326 3.52 -1.16 -2.33
C GLU A 326 2.64 -2.27 -1.72
N HIS A 327 2.80 -3.53 -2.15
CA HIS A 327 2.11 -4.65 -1.49
C HIS A 327 2.60 -4.90 -0.06
N LEU A 328 3.92 -4.84 0.17
CA LEU A 328 4.50 -4.96 1.50
C LEU A 328 3.97 -3.85 2.42
N HIS A 329 3.85 -2.63 1.91
CA HIS A 329 3.31 -1.49 2.63
C HIS A 329 1.87 -1.75 3.09
N ILE A 330 1.00 -2.29 2.21
CA ILE A 330 -0.36 -2.70 2.58
C ILE A 330 -0.35 -3.71 3.73
N TYR A 331 0.56 -4.68 3.74
CA TYR A 331 0.64 -5.65 4.83
C TYR A 331 1.09 -5.01 6.14
N VAL A 332 2.08 -4.11 6.09
CA VAL A 332 2.54 -3.35 7.26
C VAL A 332 1.43 -2.48 7.83
N ASP A 333 0.68 -1.78 6.98
CA ASP A 333 -0.45 -0.94 7.41
C ASP A 333 -1.50 -1.75 8.18
N ARG A 334 -1.82 -2.96 7.68
CA ARG A 334 -2.78 -3.85 8.34
C ARG A 334 -2.30 -4.34 9.69
N VAL A 335 -1.02 -4.73 9.78
CA VAL A 335 -0.41 -5.13 11.06
C VAL A 335 -0.41 -3.97 12.05
N ILE A 336 0.05 -2.77 11.64
CA ILE A 336 0.09 -1.60 12.52
C ILE A 336 -1.30 -1.24 13.02
N LEU A 337 -2.30 -1.23 12.13
CA LEU A 337 -3.67 -0.88 12.49
C LEU A 337 -4.25 -1.89 13.50
N GLU A 338 -4.08 -3.19 13.26
CA GLU A 338 -4.53 -4.23 14.17
C GLU A 338 -3.91 -4.07 15.56
N LEU A 339 -2.58 -3.90 15.63
CA LEU A 339 -1.86 -3.70 16.88
C LEU A 339 -2.37 -2.46 17.62
N MET A 340 -2.45 -1.32 16.93
CA MET A 340 -2.88 -0.05 17.53
C MET A 340 -4.33 -0.12 18.05
N VAL A 341 -5.25 -0.64 17.24
CA VAL A 341 -6.67 -0.71 17.59
C VAL A 341 -6.89 -1.66 18.75
N LYS A 342 -6.28 -2.86 18.72
CA LYS A 342 -6.47 -3.87 19.75
C LYS A 342 -5.83 -3.48 21.08
N LEU A 343 -4.59 -3.00 21.05
CA LEU A 343 -3.94 -2.49 22.26
C LEU A 343 -4.74 -1.32 22.85
N ALA A 344 -5.19 -0.37 22.03
CA ALA A 344 -5.88 0.79 22.57
C ALA A 344 -7.25 0.49 23.17
N LYS A 345 -8.02 -0.44 22.57
CA LYS A 345 -9.40 -0.70 22.96
C LYS A 345 -9.54 -1.73 24.08
N ASP A 346 -8.63 -2.70 24.17
CA ASP A 346 -8.75 -3.79 25.14
C ASP A 346 -7.69 -3.67 26.24
N LYS A 347 -8.17 -3.59 27.49
CA LYS A 347 -7.29 -3.50 28.67
C LYS A 347 -6.57 -4.80 28.98
N CYS A 348 -7.13 -5.95 28.58
CA CYS A 348 -6.54 -7.28 28.77
C CYS A 348 -5.36 -7.52 27.82
N LEU A 349 -5.29 -6.81 26.70
CA LEU A 349 -4.17 -6.92 25.75
C LEU A 349 -3.03 -5.96 26.16
N GLY A 350 -2.00 -6.49 26.81
CA GLY A 350 -0.88 -5.70 27.36
C GLY A 350 0.33 -5.60 26.44
N THR A 351 0.53 -6.59 25.58
CA THR A 351 1.69 -6.76 24.71
C THR A 351 1.30 -7.02 23.26
N ILE A 352 2.24 -6.82 22.33
CA ILE A 352 2.05 -7.19 20.91
C ILE A 352 1.78 -8.70 20.76
N GLN A 353 2.38 -9.53 21.61
CA GLN A 353 2.16 -10.98 21.58
C GLN A 353 0.73 -11.36 22.01
N ASP A 354 0.13 -10.61 22.94
CA ASP A 354 -1.26 -10.81 23.33
C ASP A 354 -2.19 -10.56 22.15
N VAL A 355 -1.92 -9.53 21.34
CA VAL A 355 -2.70 -9.22 20.13
C VAL A 355 -2.63 -10.35 19.11
N PHE A 356 -1.45 -10.91 18.84
CA PHE A 356 -1.35 -12.05 17.93
C PHE A 356 -2.05 -13.29 18.48
N THR A 357 -1.96 -13.52 19.78
CA THR A 357 -2.62 -14.66 20.44
C THR A 357 -4.14 -14.52 20.38
N ASP A 358 -4.69 -13.34 20.68
CA ASP A 358 -6.11 -13.01 20.54
C ASP A 358 -6.58 -13.26 19.10
N THR A 359 -5.85 -12.75 18.11
CA THR A 359 -6.17 -12.93 16.69
C THR A 359 -6.17 -14.40 16.28
N TYR A 360 -5.18 -15.18 16.74
CA TYR A 360 -5.10 -16.61 16.47
C TYR A 360 -6.26 -17.39 17.10
N LEU A 361 -6.63 -17.08 18.36
CA LEU A 361 -7.77 -17.69 19.03
C LEU A 361 -9.09 -17.35 18.34
N LEU A 362 -9.25 -16.09 17.90
CA LEU A 362 -10.40 -15.65 17.11
C LEU A 362 -10.52 -16.44 15.81
N LEU A 363 -9.43 -16.60 15.06
CA LEU A 363 -9.44 -17.40 13.84
C LEU A 363 -9.83 -18.85 14.09
N ASN A 364 -9.41 -19.44 15.21
CA ASN A 364 -9.83 -20.80 15.58
C ASN A 364 -11.32 -20.88 15.93
N LYS A 365 -11.88 -19.85 16.60
CA LYS A 365 -13.33 -19.70 16.84
C LYS A 365 -14.07 -19.64 15.50
N LYS A 366 -13.64 -18.76 14.59
CA LYS A 366 -14.19 -18.62 13.22
C LYS A 366 -14.12 -19.94 12.45
N LYS A 367 -12.96 -20.61 12.45
CA LYS A 367 -12.73 -21.89 11.77
C LYS A 367 -13.67 -22.99 12.28
N LYS A 368 -13.82 -23.10 13.61
CA LYS A 368 -14.69 -24.11 14.20
C LYS A 368 -16.14 -23.93 13.77
N ASN A 369 -16.65 -22.70 13.87
CA ASN A 369 -18.01 -22.37 13.45
C ASN A 369 -18.23 -22.61 11.95
N LEU A 370 -17.29 -22.20 11.10
CA LEU A 370 -17.44 -22.36 9.65
C LEU A 370 -17.26 -23.80 9.17
N LYS A 371 -16.69 -24.69 9.99
CA LYS A 371 -16.63 -26.13 9.70
C LYS A 371 -17.90 -26.89 10.09
N GLU A 372 -18.82 -26.25 10.81
CA GLU A 372 -20.11 -26.86 11.09
C GLU A 372 -20.97 -26.90 9.82
N PRO A 373 -21.69 -28.00 9.57
CA PRO A 373 -22.54 -28.12 8.40
C PRO A 373 -23.71 -27.15 8.48
N GLY A 374 -24.07 -26.53 7.36
CA GLY A 374 -25.24 -25.68 7.24
C GLY A 374 -25.02 -24.44 6.40
N ASN A 375 -26.12 -23.69 6.21
CA ASN A 375 -26.13 -22.43 5.49
C ASN A 375 -25.52 -21.32 6.35
N VAL A 376 -24.93 -20.31 5.71
CA VAL A 376 -24.47 -19.09 6.37
C VAL A 376 -25.67 -18.36 6.97
N ASP A 377 -25.62 -18.10 8.27
CA ASP A 377 -26.66 -17.41 9.03
C ASP A 377 -26.15 -16.09 9.63
N GLU A 378 -27.01 -15.39 10.37
CA GLU A 378 -26.70 -14.11 10.99
C GLU A 378 -25.53 -14.21 12.00
N GLN A 379 -25.48 -15.30 12.78
CA GLN A 379 -24.40 -15.56 13.72
C GLN A 379 -23.07 -15.77 13.00
N SER A 380 -23.08 -16.54 11.90
CA SER A 380 -21.90 -16.76 11.06
C SER A 380 -21.38 -15.43 10.48
N ILE A 381 -22.29 -14.56 10.01
CA ILE A 381 -21.93 -13.22 9.49
C ILE A 381 -21.30 -12.35 10.56
N MET A 382 -21.89 -12.30 11.75
CA MET A 382 -21.36 -11.52 12.87
C MET A 382 -19.98 -12.02 13.28
N LEU A 383 -19.80 -13.34 13.38
CA LEU A 383 -18.52 -13.96 13.71
C LEU A 383 -17.46 -13.72 12.60
N LEU A 384 -17.84 -13.72 11.32
CA LEU A 384 -16.90 -13.40 10.23
C LEU A 384 -16.31 -11.99 10.37
N LEU A 385 -17.10 -11.04 10.86
CA LEU A 385 -16.76 -9.62 11.00
C LEU A 385 -16.40 -9.21 12.44
N GLU A 386 -16.25 -10.20 13.32
CA GLU A 386 -15.73 -10.02 14.66
C GLU A 386 -14.22 -9.73 14.59
N ASN A 387 -13.74 -8.78 15.39
CA ASN A 387 -12.34 -8.37 15.37
C ASN A 387 -11.57 -8.74 16.64
N PHE A 388 -12.23 -9.07 17.75
CA PHE A 388 -11.60 -9.44 19.03
C PHE A 388 -12.02 -10.85 19.44
N PHE A 389 -11.14 -11.63 20.07
CA PHE A 389 -11.54 -12.88 20.71
C PHE A 389 -12.05 -12.64 22.13
N ILE A 390 -11.37 -11.77 22.88
CA ILE A 390 -11.79 -11.34 24.21
C ILE A 390 -12.91 -10.30 24.04
N GLU A 391 -14.09 -10.59 24.58
CA GLU A 391 -15.21 -9.65 24.66
C GLU A 391 -15.16 -8.98 26.05
N GLU A 392 -15.30 -7.65 26.12
CA GLU A 392 -15.34 -6.88 27.39
C GLU A 392 -16.54 -7.23 28.29
#